data_AF-A0A7Z8R2N3-F1
#
_entry.id   AF-A0A7Z8R2N3-F1
#
_cell.length_a   1.000
_cell.length_b   1.000
_cell.length_c   1.000
_cell.angle_alpha   90.00
_cell.angle_beta   90.00
_cell.angle_gamma   90.00
#
_symmetry.space_group_name_H-M   'P 1'
#
loop_
_entity.id
_entity.type
_entity.pdbx_description
1 polymer ?
#
loop_
_entity_poly.entity_id
_entity_poly.type
_entity_poly.pdbx_seq_one_letter_code
_entity_poly.pdbx_strand_id
1 'polypeptide(L)'
;MIIGVPKEIKIQEYRVAIIPSGVIKLVTAGHEVLVERGAGIGSAYLDLEYEQAGARIVSAKEAWAAQLVVKVKEPLNSEYNYLQGQLLFTFLHLAGVEKELTYRLLESGTTAIAYETLENRQGDLPLLAPLSAIAGNMAALVGSYYLAKFNHGNGVQLGSVLGKRHGKVLVIGDGVVGFHAARALNSMGANVFQAGLTNSKVGLQKTGELKGIEYLYS
;
A
#
# COMPACT_ATOMS: atom_id res chain seq x y z
N MET A 1 5.71 -25.53 4.69
CA MET A 1 4.98 -25.33 3.40
C MET A 1 5.86 -24.50 2.47
N ILE A 2 5.58 -24.53 1.16
CA ILE A 2 6.31 -23.77 0.14
C ILE A 2 5.60 -22.44 -0.13
N ILE A 3 6.32 -21.34 0.04
CA ILE A 3 5.82 -19.97 -0.12
C ILE A 3 6.56 -19.31 -1.28
N GLY A 4 5.82 -18.81 -2.26
CA GLY A 4 6.33 -18.17 -3.46
C GLY A 4 6.17 -16.65 -3.43
N VAL A 5 7.22 -15.93 -3.82
CA VAL A 5 7.26 -14.48 -3.93
C VAL A 5 7.68 -14.10 -5.36
N PRO A 6 6.74 -14.08 -6.32
CA PRO A 6 7.04 -13.64 -7.67
C PRO A 6 7.32 -12.14 -7.71
N LYS A 7 8.05 -11.71 -8.73
CA LYS A 7 8.34 -10.30 -8.98
C LYS A 7 7.06 -9.57 -9.38
N GLU A 8 6.90 -8.35 -8.90
CA GLU A 8 5.81 -7.50 -9.39
C GLU A 8 6.11 -6.97 -10.79
N ILE A 9 5.10 -7.09 -11.67
CA ILE A 9 5.21 -6.70 -13.09
C ILE A 9 4.33 -5.50 -13.44
N LYS A 10 3.51 -5.02 -12.51
CA LYS A 10 2.68 -3.84 -12.72
C LYS A 10 3.58 -2.61 -12.89
N ILE A 11 3.25 -1.78 -13.87
CA ILE A 11 4.02 -0.56 -14.17
C ILE A 11 4.13 0.30 -12.90
N GLN A 12 5.35 0.75 -12.59
CA GLN A 12 5.68 1.53 -11.39
C GLN A 12 5.39 0.85 -10.05
N GLU A 13 5.25 -0.48 -10.04
CA GLU A 13 5.26 -1.25 -8.79
C GLU A 13 6.70 -1.68 -8.47
N TYR A 14 7.26 -1.09 -7.42
CA TYR A 14 8.63 -1.35 -6.97
C TYR A 14 8.68 -2.13 -5.65
N ARG A 15 7.53 -2.37 -5.03
CA ARG A 15 7.44 -3.11 -3.77
C ARG A 15 7.59 -4.62 -4.03
N VAL A 16 7.95 -5.33 -2.98
CA VAL A 16 7.98 -6.80 -2.93
C VAL A 16 7.18 -7.25 -1.72
N ALA A 17 6.50 -8.39 -1.84
CA ALA A 17 5.53 -8.82 -0.84
C ALA A 17 6.18 -9.29 0.48
N ILE A 18 7.42 -9.77 0.42
CA ILE A 18 8.19 -10.24 1.57
C ILE A 18 9.61 -9.72 1.43
N ILE A 19 10.11 -9.05 2.47
CA ILE A 19 11.51 -8.57 2.57
C ILE A 19 12.40 -9.63 3.23
N PRO A 20 13.75 -9.55 3.14
CA PRO A 20 14.65 -10.57 3.71
C PRO A 20 14.39 -10.89 5.18
N SER A 21 14.07 -9.89 6.02
CA SER A 21 13.75 -10.14 7.43
C SER A 21 12.44 -10.91 7.65
N GLY A 22 11.50 -10.83 6.71
CA GLY A 22 10.29 -11.66 6.68
C GLY A 22 10.60 -13.10 6.25
N VAL A 23 11.52 -13.27 5.29
CA VAL A 23 12.01 -14.59 4.87
C VAL A 23 12.65 -15.33 6.04
N ILE A 24 13.54 -14.69 6.80
CA ILE A 24 14.18 -15.30 7.99
C ILE A 24 13.13 -15.89 8.94
N LYS A 25 12.03 -15.15 9.19
CA LYS A 25 10.96 -15.61 10.09
C LYS A 25 10.25 -16.86 9.56
N LEU A 26 9.94 -16.88 8.26
CA LEU A 26 9.26 -18.01 7.61
C LEU A 26 10.15 -19.25 7.55
N VAL A 27 11.42 -19.08 7.20
CA VAL A 27 12.41 -20.17 7.17
C VAL A 27 12.62 -20.73 8.59
N THR A 28 12.75 -19.86 9.59
CA THR A 28 12.88 -20.27 11.00
C THR A 28 11.66 -21.07 11.48
N ALA A 29 10.46 -20.74 10.98
CA ALA A 29 9.23 -21.48 11.27
C ALA A 29 9.08 -22.78 10.45
N GLY A 30 10.08 -23.17 9.66
CA GLY A 30 10.11 -24.42 8.90
C GLY A 30 9.43 -24.35 7.52
N HIS A 31 9.20 -23.15 6.99
CA HIS A 31 8.70 -22.98 5.63
C HIS A 31 9.85 -22.86 4.62
N GLU A 32 9.60 -23.31 3.39
CA GLU A 32 10.49 -23.05 2.25
C GLU A 32 10.01 -21.79 1.54
N VAL A 33 10.93 -20.87 1.25
CA VAL A 33 10.60 -19.61 0.58
C VAL A 33 11.30 -19.55 -0.78
N LEU A 34 10.51 -19.43 -1.84
CA LEU A 34 10.95 -19.31 -3.22
C LEU A 34 10.74 -17.86 -3.68
N VAL A 35 11.81 -17.15 -3.99
CA VAL A 35 11.75 -15.75 -4.44
C VAL A 35 12.17 -15.68 -5.91
N GLU A 36 11.37 -15.04 -6.74
CA GLU A 36 11.77 -14.83 -8.14
C GLU A 36 13.01 -13.94 -8.21
N ARG A 37 13.94 -14.32 -9.09
CA ARG A 37 15.15 -13.53 -9.39
C ARG A 37 14.81 -12.05 -9.64
N GLY A 38 15.41 -11.16 -8.86
CA GLY A 38 15.24 -9.73 -8.97
C GLY A 38 13.91 -9.18 -8.44
N ALA A 39 13.11 -9.97 -7.72
CA ALA A 39 11.83 -9.53 -7.16
C ALA A 39 11.98 -8.36 -6.18
N GLY A 40 13.06 -8.32 -5.40
CA GLY A 40 13.28 -7.28 -4.38
C GLY A 40 14.02 -6.03 -4.84
N ILE A 41 14.56 -5.99 -6.07
CA ILE A 41 15.47 -4.93 -6.52
C ILE A 41 14.80 -3.55 -6.44
N GLY A 42 13.51 -3.44 -6.80
CA GLY A 42 12.76 -2.18 -6.70
C GLY A 42 12.61 -1.65 -5.28
N SER A 43 12.72 -2.53 -4.29
CA SER A 43 12.70 -2.21 -2.86
C SER A 43 14.09 -2.17 -2.23
N ALA A 44 15.14 -2.10 -3.06
CA ALA A 44 16.54 -2.11 -2.65
C ALA A 44 16.97 -3.37 -1.87
N TYR A 45 16.39 -4.53 -2.19
CA TYR A 45 16.82 -5.83 -1.69
C TYR A 45 17.39 -6.67 -2.83
N LEU A 46 18.67 -7.01 -2.74
CA LEU A 46 19.36 -7.85 -3.71
C LEU A 46 19.01 -9.34 -3.52
N ASP A 47 19.12 -10.12 -4.58
CA ASP A 47 18.91 -11.59 -4.54
C ASP A 47 19.78 -12.26 -3.46
N LEU A 48 21.04 -11.81 -3.32
CA LEU A 48 21.96 -12.33 -2.31
C LEU A 48 21.43 -12.14 -0.89
N GLU A 49 20.70 -11.06 -0.60
CA GLU A 49 20.12 -10.83 0.73
C GLU A 49 18.99 -11.83 1.03
N TYR A 50 18.23 -12.23 0.01
CA TYR A 50 17.23 -13.29 0.15
C TYR A 50 17.87 -14.67 0.33
N GLU A 51 18.95 -14.97 -0.39
CA GLU A 51 19.71 -16.21 -0.22
C GLU A 51 20.29 -16.31 1.19
N GLN A 52 20.90 -15.22 1.69
CA GLN A 52 21.41 -15.13 3.06
C GLN A 52 20.31 -15.26 4.12
N ALA A 53 19.09 -14.82 3.79
CA ALA A 53 17.91 -15.00 4.64
C ALA A 53 17.33 -16.44 4.60
N GLY A 54 17.85 -17.31 3.73
CA GLY A 54 17.44 -18.71 3.59
C GLY A 54 16.38 -18.98 2.51
N ALA A 55 16.05 -18.00 1.66
CA ALA A 55 15.22 -18.23 0.49
C ALA A 55 16.02 -18.87 -0.66
N ARG A 56 15.30 -19.53 -1.56
CA ARG A 56 15.84 -19.97 -2.86
C ARG A 56 15.44 -18.99 -3.94
N ILE A 57 16.42 -18.54 -4.72
CA ILE A 57 16.18 -17.70 -5.90
C ILE A 57 15.78 -18.58 -7.08
N VAL A 58 14.62 -18.34 -7.66
CA VAL A 58 14.00 -19.20 -8.68
C VAL A 58 13.46 -18.39 -9.87
N SER A 59 12.97 -19.10 -10.89
CA SER A 59 12.19 -18.48 -11.99
C SER A 59 10.78 -18.06 -11.54
N ALA A 60 10.14 -17.16 -12.30
CA ALA A 60 8.75 -16.77 -12.05
C ALA A 60 7.82 -18.00 -11.98
N LYS A 61 7.97 -18.95 -12.92
CA LYS A 61 7.17 -20.17 -12.97
C LYS A 61 7.28 -21.00 -11.69
N GLU A 62 8.48 -21.13 -11.15
CA GLU A 62 8.71 -21.86 -9.89
C GLU A 62 8.15 -21.12 -8.68
N ALA A 63 8.30 -19.79 -8.61
CA ALA A 63 7.71 -18.98 -7.54
C ALA A 63 6.17 -19.10 -7.54
N TRP A 64 5.55 -19.09 -8.72
CA TRP A 64 4.11 -19.22 -8.87
C TRP A 64 3.57 -20.63 -8.57
N ALA A 65 4.38 -21.68 -8.74
CA ALA A 65 4.00 -23.06 -8.45
C ALA A 65 3.98 -23.41 -6.95
N ALA A 66 4.27 -22.43 -6.08
CA ALA A 66 4.25 -22.61 -4.62
C ALA A 66 2.83 -22.87 -4.08
N GLN A 67 2.75 -23.45 -2.88
CA GLN A 67 1.47 -23.73 -2.22
C GLN A 67 0.75 -22.45 -1.80
N LEU A 68 1.51 -21.44 -1.39
CA LEU A 68 1.06 -20.09 -1.12
C LEU A 68 1.89 -19.11 -1.95
N VAL A 69 1.23 -18.32 -2.80
CA VAL A 69 1.84 -17.20 -3.51
C VAL A 69 1.47 -15.91 -2.79
N VAL A 70 2.48 -15.13 -2.42
CA VAL A 70 2.32 -13.84 -1.74
C VAL A 70 2.79 -12.74 -2.68
N LYS A 71 1.89 -11.80 -2.98
CA LYS A 71 2.13 -10.66 -3.88
C LYS A 71 1.76 -9.34 -3.23
N VAL A 72 2.08 -8.24 -3.90
CA VAL A 72 1.64 -6.88 -3.59
C VAL A 72 0.41 -6.52 -4.41
N LYS A 73 0.43 -6.75 -5.73
CA LYS A 73 -0.66 -6.35 -6.64
C LYS A 73 -1.43 -7.55 -7.18
N GLU A 74 -2.58 -7.25 -7.76
CA GLU A 74 -3.42 -8.22 -8.42
C GLU A 74 -2.66 -8.86 -9.61
N PRO A 75 -2.88 -10.15 -9.92
CA PRO A 75 -2.32 -10.75 -11.11
C PRO A 75 -2.77 -10.01 -12.37
N LEU A 76 -1.84 -9.79 -13.30
CA LEU A 76 -2.14 -9.25 -14.63
C LEU A 76 -2.40 -10.37 -15.64
N ASN A 77 -2.89 -10.01 -16.83
CA ASN A 77 -3.23 -10.98 -17.88
C ASN A 77 -2.09 -11.98 -18.19
N SER A 78 -0.84 -11.51 -18.24
CA SER A 78 0.34 -12.35 -18.46
C SER A 78 0.65 -13.33 -17.33
N GLU A 79 0.07 -13.13 -16.15
CA GLU A 79 0.24 -14.00 -14.98
C GLU A 79 -0.93 -15.00 -14.81
N TYR A 80 -2.01 -14.88 -15.57
CA TYR A 80 -3.20 -15.74 -15.39
C TYR A 80 -2.91 -17.22 -15.60
N ASN A 81 -1.98 -17.56 -16.50
CA ASN A 81 -1.57 -18.95 -16.75
C ASN A 81 -0.87 -19.61 -15.55
N TYR A 82 -0.44 -18.81 -14.57
CA TYR A 82 0.16 -19.28 -13.33
C TYR A 82 -0.87 -19.56 -12.22
N LEU A 83 -2.13 -19.16 -12.39
CA LEU A 83 -3.21 -19.47 -11.45
C LEU A 83 -3.63 -20.93 -11.65
N GLN A 84 -3.30 -21.80 -10.70
CA GLN A 84 -3.45 -23.26 -10.83
C GLN A 84 -3.85 -23.93 -9.50
N GLY A 85 -4.81 -23.34 -8.77
CA GLY A 85 -5.37 -23.94 -7.55
C GLY A 85 -4.59 -23.69 -6.25
N GLN A 86 -3.47 -22.97 -6.30
CA GLN A 86 -2.74 -22.56 -5.09
C GLN A 86 -3.51 -21.53 -4.24
N LEU A 87 -3.00 -21.24 -3.03
CA LEU A 87 -3.40 -20.07 -2.26
C LEU A 87 -2.74 -18.82 -2.84
N LEU A 88 -3.51 -17.76 -3.03
CA LEU A 88 -2.99 -16.45 -3.43
C LEU A 88 -3.35 -15.42 -2.35
N PHE A 89 -2.35 -14.69 -1.84
CA PHE A 89 -2.55 -13.65 -0.83
C PHE A 89 -1.93 -12.34 -1.34
N THR A 90 -2.77 -11.36 -1.69
CA THR A 90 -2.36 -10.10 -2.33
C THR A 90 -3.47 -9.03 -2.27
N PHE A 91 -3.22 -7.79 -2.70
CA PHE A 91 -4.31 -6.86 -3.04
C PHE A 91 -4.96 -7.29 -4.35
N LEU A 92 -6.29 -7.46 -4.38
CA LEU A 92 -6.99 -7.93 -5.59
C LEU A 92 -7.85 -6.84 -6.25
N HIS A 93 -8.52 -6.02 -5.43
CA HIS A 93 -9.48 -5.01 -5.84
C HIS A 93 -10.51 -5.54 -6.84
N LEU A 94 -11.04 -6.75 -6.62
CA LEU A 94 -11.87 -7.47 -7.60
C LEU A 94 -13.06 -6.65 -8.14
N ALA A 95 -13.64 -5.76 -7.33
CA ALA A 95 -14.74 -4.90 -7.74
C ALA A 95 -14.33 -3.74 -8.68
N GLY A 96 -13.03 -3.40 -8.75
CA GLY A 96 -12.51 -2.25 -9.51
C GLY A 96 -11.54 -2.60 -10.64
N VAL A 97 -11.13 -3.86 -10.75
CA VAL A 97 -10.27 -4.37 -11.83
C VAL A 97 -11.11 -5.04 -12.92
N GLU A 98 -10.47 -5.39 -14.05
CA GLU A 98 -11.12 -6.11 -15.13
C GLU A 98 -11.74 -7.42 -14.64
N LYS A 99 -13.01 -7.67 -15.02
CA LYS A 99 -13.78 -8.85 -14.59
C LYS A 99 -13.09 -10.17 -14.92
N GLU A 100 -12.27 -10.18 -15.97
CA GLU A 100 -11.48 -11.33 -16.40
C GLU A 100 -10.66 -11.92 -15.26
N LEU A 101 -10.04 -11.11 -14.39
CA LEU A 101 -9.29 -11.64 -13.24
C LEU A 101 -10.19 -12.50 -12.33
N THR A 102 -11.41 -12.04 -12.07
CA THR A 102 -12.37 -12.78 -11.24
C THR A 102 -12.72 -14.11 -11.88
N TYR A 103 -13.00 -14.13 -13.19
CA TYR A 103 -13.28 -15.37 -13.91
C TYR A 103 -12.09 -16.32 -13.90
N ARG A 104 -10.87 -15.82 -14.11
CA ARG A 104 -9.66 -16.65 -14.07
C ARG A 104 -9.40 -17.28 -12.71
N LEU A 105 -9.62 -16.55 -11.63
CA LEU A 105 -9.51 -17.09 -10.27
C LEU A 105 -10.54 -18.19 -10.02
N LEU A 106 -11.77 -18.02 -10.52
CA LEU A 106 -12.82 -19.04 -10.43
C LEU A 106 -12.49 -20.29 -11.27
N GLU A 107 -12.05 -20.10 -12.51
CA GLU A 107 -11.69 -21.18 -13.44
C GLU A 107 -10.49 -21.99 -12.94
N SER A 108 -9.48 -21.34 -12.38
CA SER A 108 -8.27 -22.01 -11.90
C SER A 108 -8.46 -22.77 -10.58
N GLY A 109 -9.57 -22.53 -9.87
CA GLY A 109 -9.77 -23.02 -8.50
C GLY A 109 -8.82 -22.41 -7.47
N THR A 110 -8.13 -21.31 -7.81
CA THR A 110 -7.21 -20.61 -6.89
C THR A 110 -8.00 -20.04 -5.72
N THR A 111 -7.58 -20.37 -4.50
CA THR A 111 -8.15 -19.75 -3.29
C THR A 111 -7.47 -18.42 -3.06
N ALA A 112 -8.14 -17.32 -3.44
CA ALA A 112 -7.58 -15.97 -3.38
C ALA A 112 -8.10 -15.19 -2.17
N ILE A 113 -7.17 -14.68 -1.37
CA ILE A 113 -7.44 -13.89 -0.16
C ILE A 113 -6.97 -12.46 -0.45
N ALA A 114 -7.88 -11.50 -0.36
CA ALA A 114 -7.59 -10.10 -0.63
C ALA A 114 -7.14 -9.37 0.64
N TYR A 115 -6.00 -8.68 0.60
CA TYR A 115 -5.51 -7.89 1.75
C TYR A 115 -6.51 -6.82 2.18
N GLU A 116 -7.13 -6.13 1.22
CA GLU A 116 -8.03 -5.01 1.46
C GLU A 116 -9.39 -5.41 2.04
N THR A 117 -9.70 -6.69 2.10
CA THR A 117 -10.95 -7.20 2.69
C THR A 117 -10.71 -7.97 3.98
N LEU A 118 -9.47 -8.07 4.45
CA LEU A 118 -9.16 -8.74 5.71
C LEU A 118 -9.50 -7.78 6.86
N GLU A 119 -10.52 -8.16 7.62
CA GLU A 119 -11.13 -7.35 8.67
C GLU A 119 -10.84 -7.94 10.06
N ASN A 120 -10.53 -7.10 11.05
CA ASN A 120 -10.42 -7.53 12.44
C ASN A 120 -11.81 -7.62 13.10
N ARG A 121 -11.87 -7.99 14.40
CA ARG A 121 -13.15 -8.10 15.12
C ARG A 121 -13.89 -6.78 15.33
N GLN A 122 -13.19 -5.65 15.15
CA GLN A 122 -13.69 -4.29 15.34
C GLN A 122 -14.16 -3.64 14.03
N GLY A 123 -13.96 -4.31 12.90
CA GLY A 123 -14.30 -3.75 11.59
C GLY A 123 -13.17 -3.00 10.90
N ASP A 124 -11.96 -2.98 11.46
CA ASP A 124 -10.82 -2.33 10.84
C ASP A 124 -10.15 -3.23 9.80
N LEU A 125 -9.53 -2.59 8.80
CA LEU A 125 -8.76 -3.25 7.73
C LEU A 125 -7.25 -3.10 7.99
N PRO A 126 -6.64 -3.94 8.86
CA PRO A 126 -5.26 -3.75 9.34
C PRO A 126 -4.19 -3.82 8.25
N LEU A 127 -4.44 -4.56 7.16
CA LEU A 127 -3.48 -4.65 6.05
C LEU A 127 -3.59 -3.47 5.08
N LEU A 128 -4.75 -2.81 5.02
CA LEU A 128 -4.98 -1.64 4.19
C LEU A 128 -4.55 -0.34 4.89
N ALA A 129 -4.67 -0.27 6.21
CA ALA A 129 -4.42 0.93 7.00
C ALA A 129 -3.00 1.52 6.84
N PRO A 130 -1.90 0.73 6.85
CA PRO A 130 -0.55 1.26 6.65
C PRO A 130 -0.37 1.93 5.27
N LEU A 131 -0.92 1.32 4.21
CA LEU A 131 -0.85 1.90 2.87
C LEU A 131 -1.68 3.18 2.76
N SER A 132 -2.84 3.21 3.42
CA SER A 132 -3.68 4.41 3.50
C SER A 132 -2.96 5.57 4.19
N ALA A 133 -2.23 5.28 5.28
CA ALA A 133 -1.43 6.26 6.00
C ALA A 133 -0.29 6.83 5.14
N ILE A 134 0.45 5.97 4.44
CA ILE A 134 1.51 6.37 3.50
C ILE A 134 0.93 7.24 2.39
N ALA A 135 -0.18 6.83 1.77
CA ALA A 135 -0.84 7.59 0.72
C ALA A 135 -1.26 8.99 1.18
N GLY A 136 -1.83 9.10 2.39
CA GLY A 136 -2.19 10.39 2.98
C GLY A 136 -0.99 11.32 3.15
N ASN A 137 0.11 10.83 3.74
CA ASN A 137 1.34 11.61 3.89
C ASN A 137 1.92 12.02 2.52
N MET A 138 1.94 11.09 1.56
CA MET A 138 2.47 11.35 0.22
C MET A 138 1.65 12.39 -0.54
N ALA A 139 0.33 12.41 -0.38
CA ALA A 139 -0.53 13.42 -1.00
C ALA A 139 -0.11 14.85 -0.60
N ALA A 140 0.30 15.07 0.66
CA ALA A 140 0.80 16.36 1.12
C ALA A 140 2.11 16.76 0.42
N LEU A 141 3.06 15.82 0.31
CA LEU A 141 4.36 16.06 -0.32
C LEU A 141 4.23 16.30 -1.82
N VAL A 142 3.50 15.43 -2.51
CA VAL A 142 3.27 15.50 -3.96
C VAL A 142 2.45 16.74 -4.31
N GLY A 143 1.41 17.06 -3.52
CA GLY A 143 0.65 18.29 -3.69
C GLY A 143 1.51 19.55 -3.55
N SER A 144 2.40 19.57 -2.55
CA SER A 144 3.37 20.67 -2.38
C SER A 144 4.33 20.79 -3.56
N TYR A 145 4.81 19.66 -4.09
CA TYR A 145 5.67 19.63 -5.27
C TYR A 145 4.97 20.25 -6.50
N TYR A 146 3.74 19.82 -6.79
CA TYR A 146 2.99 20.33 -7.95
C TYR A 146 2.47 21.77 -7.79
N LEU A 147 2.43 22.31 -6.58
CA LEU A 147 2.13 23.73 -6.38
C LEU A 147 3.25 24.67 -6.84
N ALA A 148 4.49 24.18 -7.01
CA ALA A 148 5.61 24.99 -7.44
C ALA A 148 5.46 25.52 -8.88
N LYS A 149 5.97 26.73 -9.16
CA LYS A 149 5.85 27.37 -10.48
C LYS A 149 6.48 26.57 -11.62
N PHE A 150 7.61 25.92 -11.38
CA PHE A 150 8.29 25.10 -12.40
C PHE A 150 7.50 23.82 -12.74
N ASN A 151 6.58 23.41 -11.86
CA ASN A 151 5.60 22.35 -12.12
C ASN A 151 4.25 22.92 -12.61
N HIS A 152 4.26 24.15 -13.14
CA HIS A 152 3.07 24.88 -13.62
C HIS A 152 2.01 25.17 -12.55
N GLY A 153 2.36 25.04 -11.26
CA GLY A 153 1.48 25.36 -10.15
C GLY A 153 1.35 26.86 -9.87
N ASN A 154 0.57 27.18 -8.84
CA ASN A 154 0.31 28.57 -8.45
C ASN A 154 1.50 29.28 -7.79
N GLY A 155 2.59 28.57 -7.48
CA GLY A 155 3.75 29.12 -6.77
C GLY A 155 3.48 29.34 -5.29
N VAL A 156 2.54 28.59 -4.72
CA VAL A 156 2.15 28.73 -3.32
C VAL A 156 2.92 27.72 -2.48
N GLN A 157 3.71 28.22 -1.54
CA GLN A 157 4.33 27.37 -0.53
C GLN A 157 3.28 26.94 0.50
N LEU A 158 3.13 25.63 0.68
CA LEU A 158 2.43 25.07 1.84
C LEU A 158 3.39 25.11 3.02
N GLY A 159 3.11 25.96 4.01
CA GLY A 159 3.83 25.94 5.28
C GLY A 159 3.92 27.27 6.02
N SER A 160 4.69 27.27 7.10
CA SER A 160 4.87 28.46 7.96
C SER A 160 6.17 29.21 7.63
N VAL A 161 6.07 30.52 7.40
CA VAL A 161 7.22 31.41 7.17
C VAL A 161 7.14 32.56 8.18
N LEU A 162 8.20 32.72 8.99
CA LEU A 162 8.27 33.74 10.04
C LEU A 162 7.03 33.77 10.95
N GLY A 163 6.52 32.58 11.31
CA GLY A 163 5.35 32.42 12.18
C GLY A 163 3.99 32.60 11.50
N LYS A 164 3.94 32.83 10.18
CA LYS A 164 2.69 32.95 9.43
C LYS A 164 2.46 31.72 8.55
N ARG A 165 1.25 31.15 8.63
CA ARG A 165 0.82 29.99 7.84
C ARG A 165 0.42 30.41 6.43
N HIS A 166 0.95 29.73 5.42
CA HIS A 166 0.67 29.96 4.00
C HIS A 166 0.10 28.72 3.33
N GLY A 167 -0.68 28.96 2.27
CA GLY A 167 -1.40 27.90 1.56
C GLY A 167 -2.69 27.49 2.27
N LYS A 168 -3.70 27.15 1.48
CA LYS A 168 -4.98 26.61 1.95
C LYS A 168 -5.19 25.26 1.28
N VAL A 169 -5.56 24.25 2.05
CA VAL A 169 -5.78 22.90 1.55
C VAL A 169 -7.09 22.35 2.09
N LEU A 170 -7.93 21.85 1.20
CA LEU A 170 -9.15 21.11 1.54
C LEU A 170 -8.87 19.61 1.38
N VAL A 171 -9.02 18.85 2.46
CA VAL A 171 -8.97 17.39 2.47
C VAL A 171 -10.40 16.88 2.49
N ILE A 172 -10.80 16.10 1.49
CA ILE A 172 -12.12 15.49 1.42
C ILE A 172 -12.03 14.03 1.86
N GLY A 173 -12.65 13.70 2.98
CA GLY A 173 -12.62 12.39 3.64
C GLY A 173 -11.99 12.44 5.03
N ASP A 174 -12.63 11.74 5.98
CA ASP A 174 -12.27 11.65 7.40
C ASP A 174 -11.78 10.24 7.81
N GLY A 175 -11.45 9.40 6.83
CA GLY A 175 -10.79 8.10 7.02
C GLY A 175 -9.27 8.20 7.24
N VAL A 176 -8.59 7.06 7.28
CA VAL A 176 -7.14 6.96 7.53
C VAL A 176 -6.32 7.83 6.58
N VAL A 177 -6.63 7.81 5.28
CA VAL A 177 -5.94 8.64 4.27
C VAL A 177 -6.08 10.13 4.59
N GLY A 178 -7.32 10.58 4.82
CA GLY A 178 -7.63 11.98 5.09
C GLY A 178 -6.97 12.46 6.38
N PHE A 179 -7.03 11.66 7.45
CA PHE A 179 -6.34 11.94 8.71
C PHE A 179 -4.83 12.17 8.51
N HIS A 180 -4.15 11.24 7.82
CA HIS A 180 -2.71 11.34 7.61
C HIS A 180 -2.33 12.52 6.69
N ALA A 181 -3.12 12.79 5.65
CA ALA A 181 -2.93 13.96 4.79
C ALA A 181 -3.10 15.27 5.57
N ALA A 182 -4.21 15.40 6.32
CA ALA A 182 -4.52 16.59 7.09
C ALA A 182 -3.46 16.85 8.16
N ARG A 183 -3.00 15.80 8.85
CA ARG A 183 -1.89 15.88 9.81
C ARG A 183 -0.59 16.36 9.16
N ALA A 184 -0.17 15.74 8.06
CA ALA A 184 1.07 16.10 7.38
C ALA A 184 1.06 17.57 6.91
N LEU A 185 -0.02 18.00 6.28
CA LEU A 185 -0.22 19.39 5.83
C LEU A 185 -0.25 20.38 7.00
N ASN A 186 -0.90 20.02 8.11
CA ASN A 186 -0.96 20.84 9.30
C ASN A 186 0.44 21.00 9.93
N SER A 187 1.22 19.92 9.98
CA SER A 187 2.60 19.92 10.49
C SER A 187 3.56 20.73 9.61
N MET A 188 3.31 20.79 8.29
CA MET A 188 4.06 21.68 7.40
C MET A 188 3.75 23.16 7.67
N GLY A 189 2.61 23.46 8.29
CA GLY A 189 2.16 24.82 8.59
C GLY A 189 1.15 25.39 7.58
N ALA A 190 0.48 24.55 6.79
CA ALA A 190 -0.57 24.98 5.86
C ALA A 190 -1.90 25.27 6.58
N ASN A 191 -2.80 26.07 6.01
CA ASN A 191 -4.16 26.20 6.55
C ASN A 191 -5.00 25.02 6.02
N VAL A 192 -5.39 24.11 6.91
CA VAL A 192 -6.04 22.84 6.54
C VAL A 192 -7.51 22.86 6.91
N PHE A 193 -8.34 22.52 5.93
CA PHE A 193 -9.77 22.28 6.07
C PHE A 193 -10.01 20.81 5.79
N GLN A 194 -10.76 20.10 6.64
CA GLN A 194 -11.11 18.70 6.42
C GLN A 194 -12.62 18.54 6.36
N ALA A 195 -13.12 18.02 5.25
CA ALA A 195 -14.53 17.72 5.03
C ALA A 195 -14.81 16.23 5.21
N GLY A 196 -15.90 15.89 5.91
CA GLY A 196 -16.33 14.51 6.15
C GLY A 196 -17.84 14.41 6.31
N LEU A 197 -18.36 13.18 6.35
CA LEU A 197 -19.81 12.93 6.45
C LEU A 197 -20.32 12.87 7.88
N THR A 198 -19.47 12.49 8.85
CA THR A 198 -19.92 12.36 10.25
C THR A 198 -18.85 12.83 11.21
N ASN A 199 -19.25 13.53 12.25
CA ASN A 199 -18.38 13.92 13.36
C ASN A 199 -18.10 12.74 14.32
N SER A 200 -18.22 11.49 13.87
CA SER A 200 -18.19 10.28 14.72
C SER A 200 -16.79 9.68 14.89
N LYS A 201 -15.87 9.92 13.93
CA LYS A 201 -14.45 9.49 13.99
C LYS A 201 -13.53 10.47 14.71
N VAL A 202 -14.10 11.29 15.60
CA VAL A 202 -13.41 12.26 16.49
C VAL A 202 -12.40 11.60 17.44
N GLY A 203 -12.40 10.26 17.58
CA GLY A 203 -11.42 9.54 18.39
C GLY A 203 -9.96 9.79 17.98
N LEU A 204 -9.67 9.89 16.67
CA LEU A 204 -8.34 10.23 16.16
C LEU A 204 -8.05 11.74 16.24
N GLN A 205 -9.08 12.59 16.29
CA GLN A 205 -8.96 14.06 16.36
C GLN A 205 -8.59 14.57 17.75
N LYS A 206 -8.78 13.75 18.80
CA LYS A 206 -8.50 14.10 20.19
C LYS A 206 -7.03 13.94 20.62
N THR A 207 -6.14 13.48 19.73
CA THR A 207 -4.72 13.25 20.06
C THR A 207 -3.87 14.53 20.11
N GLY A 208 -4.46 15.72 19.95
CA GLY A 208 -3.72 16.99 19.89
C GLY A 208 -2.96 17.21 18.58
N GLU A 209 -2.68 16.14 17.82
CA GLU A 209 -1.98 16.18 16.52
C GLU A 209 -2.76 16.95 15.43
N LEU A 210 -4.08 17.04 15.56
CA LEU A 210 -4.94 17.74 14.61
C LEU A 210 -5.41 19.12 15.11
N LYS A 211 -4.74 19.68 16.14
CA LYS A 211 -5.02 21.03 16.61
C LYS A 211 -4.72 22.05 15.49
N GLY A 212 -5.67 22.93 15.22
CA GLY A 212 -5.55 23.97 14.18
C GLY A 212 -6.08 23.58 12.80
N ILE A 213 -6.69 22.40 12.67
CA ILE A 213 -7.45 22.00 11.48
C ILE A 213 -8.90 22.45 11.64
N GLU A 214 -9.46 23.05 10.58
CA GLU A 214 -10.87 23.42 10.51
C GLU A 214 -11.66 22.27 9.91
N TYR A 215 -12.77 21.88 10.55
CA TYR A 215 -13.57 20.75 10.10
C TYR A 215 -14.91 21.20 9.52
N LEU A 216 -15.24 20.66 8.35
CA LEU A 216 -16.44 20.96 7.59
C LEU A 216 -17.30 19.68 7.51
N TYR A 217 -18.19 19.49 8.48
CA TYR A 217 -19.13 18.36 8.50
C TYR A 217 -20.53 18.81 8.10
N SER A 218 -21.25 17.96 7.38
CA SER A 218 -22.69 18.08 7.09
C SER A 218 -23.53 17.38 8.14
#